data_AF-A0A0H5C1X1-F1
#
_entry.id   AF-A0A0H5C1X1-F1
#
_cell.length_a   1.000
_cell.length_b   1.000
_cell.length_c   1.000
_cell.angle_alpha   90.00
_cell.angle_beta   90.00
_cell.angle_gamma   90.00
#
_symmetry.space_group_name_H-M   'P 1'
#
loop_
_entity.id
_entity.type
_entity.pdbx_description
1 polymer ?
#
loop_
_entity_poly.entity_id
_entity_poly.type
_entity_poly.pdbx_seq_one_letter_code
_entity_poly.pdbx_strand_id
1 'polypeptide(L)'
;MAHSRLQSPKPSSRHGSRPQSRQAGNEDDDELAMYCINFNNLDQLIADRLEKFSKSNSVEDEEKKKKYPLHNVKMLTDLLIAPKTPIPSGDREMLLNQLYTLNVKNPTSSRDLFPEMVQLFKISQAYDRLIAIRNVAATAVAHCDDFADEIIEFLSYLESKILSEDLENPFKEQYIYAYAVMTLAVYEGSGTFGVDDKLHFLTDTLLGYGTDVDTNTDVISALLYGIGGLFTLLLNSSALNEEYETLLESSMEYFLDYDIDLPIHRPMAMLIALAYETYDYSDEDGEAFDEPAPYDNTYLIEQRLKELVSGAKSVTKKTSAMDSRSVFREAMHTVEYYSDKAKRLEIMDKSYPDSSRQVLTHVRLSKSRSIAVKSWVALFRLVLLKWVFGVGLHNQLAHSSSLSSMVQYSPSFKIVKELANDESDVDDNDDMYHEKSHVSHKRKQKEIANRRMEKLTSKLDQSGLNDEDEP
;
A
#
# COMPACT_ATOMS: atom_id res chain seq x y z
N MET A 1 43.61 70.46 11.91
CA MET A 1 42.84 69.88 10.80
C MET A 1 43.01 68.37 10.85
N ALA A 2 41.90 67.68 11.11
CA ALA A 2 41.85 66.26 11.41
C ALA A 2 41.75 65.44 10.11
N HIS A 3 42.63 64.46 9.94
CA HIS A 3 42.43 63.38 8.99
C HIS A 3 42.41 62.04 9.72
N SER A 4 41.17 61.59 9.92
CA SER A 4 40.76 60.20 10.19
C SER A 4 41.35 59.26 9.14
N ARG A 5 42.05 58.20 9.58
CA ARG A 5 42.22 56.98 8.80
C ARG A 5 41.72 55.79 9.62
N LEU A 6 40.61 55.27 9.12
CA LEU A 6 39.87 54.11 9.58
C LEU A 6 40.76 52.86 9.59
N GLN A 7 40.78 52.17 10.74
CA GLN A 7 41.30 50.82 10.87
C GLN A 7 40.26 49.84 10.33
N SER A 8 40.69 48.97 9.42
CA SER A 8 39.93 47.84 8.88
C SER A 8 39.74 46.74 9.95
N PRO A 9 38.55 46.11 10.05
CA PRO A 9 38.33 45.03 10.98
C PRO A 9 38.83 43.69 10.43
N LYS A 10 39.40 42.87 11.33
CA LYS A 10 39.84 41.48 11.09
C LYS A 10 38.66 40.57 10.73
N PRO A 11 38.87 39.54 9.89
CA PRO A 11 37.81 38.61 9.49
C PRO A 11 37.42 37.69 10.66
N SER A 12 36.11 37.58 10.91
CA SER A 12 35.55 36.61 11.85
C SER A 12 35.59 35.20 11.24
N SER A 13 36.12 34.26 12.00
CA SER A 13 36.12 32.84 11.68
C SER A 13 34.68 32.29 11.79
N ARG A 14 34.02 32.11 10.65
CA ARG A 14 32.79 31.31 10.58
C ARG A 14 33.12 29.86 10.92
N HIS A 15 32.58 29.39 12.04
CA HIS A 15 32.45 27.97 12.34
C HIS A 15 31.70 27.29 11.18
N GLY A 16 32.36 26.32 10.55
CA GLY A 16 31.75 25.44 9.58
C GLY A 16 30.71 24.58 10.28
N SER A 17 29.44 24.89 10.06
CA SER A 17 28.32 24.00 10.35
C SER A 17 28.53 22.73 9.53
N ARG A 18 29.12 21.70 10.15
CA ARG A 18 29.07 20.34 9.61
C ARG A 18 27.59 19.97 9.47
N PRO A 19 27.11 19.55 8.29
CA PRO A 19 25.80 18.95 8.20
C PRO A 19 25.87 17.65 9.03
N GLN A 20 25.07 17.58 10.09
CA GLN A 20 24.77 16.31 10.75
C GLN A 20 24.34 15.34 9.66
N SER A 21 25.07 14.23 9.53
CA SER A 21 24.68 13.10 8.70
C SER A 21 23.30 12.64 9.18
N ARG A 22 22.27 12.96 8.40
CA ARG A 22 20.90 12.50 8.60
C ARG A 22 20.89 10.96 8.62
N GLN A 23 20.35 10.38 9.68
CA GLN A 23 20.11 8.94 9.75
C GLN A 23 19.04 8.58 8.71
N ALA A 24 19.37 7.63 7.84
CA ALA A 24 18.58 7.22 6.69
C ALA A 24 17.50 6.18 7.05
N GLY A 25 16.73 6.39 8.12
CA GLY A 25 15.77 5.39 8.60
C GLY A 25 14.38 5.90 9.02
N ASN A 26 14.16 7.22 9.06
CA ASN A 26 12.86 7.79 9.46
C ASN A 26 12.07 8.44 8.32
N GLU A 27 12.65 8.58 7.12
CA GLU A 27 11.95 9.15 5.96
C GLU A 27 11.13 8.07 5.20
N ASP A 28 11.32 6.78 5.52
CA ASP A 28 10.66 5.67 4.82
C ASP A 28 9.17 5.50 5.21
N ASP A 29 8.77 6.00 6.39
CA ASP A 29 7.35 6.06 6.77
C ASP A 29 6.60 7.15 5.98
N ASP A 30 7.27 8.21 5.54
CA ASP A 30 6.64 9.39 4.94
C ASP A 30 6.07 9.13 3.52
N GLU A 31 6.68 8.24 2.72
CA GLU A 31 6.30 8.07 1.29
C GLU A 31 5.08 7.17 1.08
N LEU A 32 4.80 6.24 2.01
CA LEU A 32 3.54 5.49 2.07
C LEU A 32 2.57 6.04 3.13
N ALA A 33 3.05 6.86 4.08
CA ALA A 33 2.18 7.81 4.78
C ALA A 33 1.59 8.85 3.80
N MET A 34 2.21 9.04 2.62
CA MET A 34 1.62 9.77 1.48
C MET A 34 0.31 9.16 0.96
N TYR A 35 0.01 7.90 1.30
CA TYR A 35 -1.27 7.25 1.05
C TYR A 35 -2.15 7.20 2.31
N CYS A 36 -1.72 7.86 3.40
CA CYS A 36 -2.21 7.85 4.78
C CYS A 36 -2.98 6.59 5.20
N ILE A 37 -2.50 5.39 4.83
CA ILE A 37 -3.08 4.14 5.31
C ILE A 37 -2.65 4.01 6.77
N ASN A 38 -3.49 4.54 7.66
CA ASN A 38 -3.26 4.51 9.08
C ASN A 38 -3.88 3.22 9.61
N PHE A 39 -3.06 2.19 9.83
CA PHE A 39 -3.48 0.97 10.53
C PHE A 39 -3.58 1.21 12.05
N ASN A 40 -4.27 2.30 12.42
CA ASN A 40 -4.58 2.69 13.79
C ASN A 40 -3.38 2.84 14.74
N ASN A 41 -2.29 3.46 14.29
CA ASN A 41 -1.06 3.66 15.08
C ASN A 41 -0.46 2.36 15.65
N LEU A 42 -0.86 1.16 15.20
CA LEU A 42 -0.37 -0.09 15.79
C LEU A 42 1.15 -0.19 15.65
N ASP A 43 1.71 0.21 14.51
CA ASP A 43 3.16 0.26 14.29
C ASP A 43 3.88 1.27 15.19
N GLN A 44 3.35 2.49 15.32
CA GLN A 44 3.89 3.51 16.22
C GLN A 44 3.82 3.04 17.68
N LEU A 45 2.72 2.39 18.05
CA LEU A 45 2.50 1.87 19.38
C LEU A 45 3.42 0.68 19.69
N ILE A 46 3.62 -0.22 18.73
CA ILE A 46 4.63 -1.30 18.81
C ILE A 46 6.01 -0.67 19.04
N ALA A 47 6.39 0.32 18.23
CA ALA A 47 7.68 1.00 18.32
C ALA A 47 7.88 1.72 19.67
N ASP A 48 6.92 2.55 20.08
CA ASP A 48 6.96 3.32 21.34
C ASP A 48 7.05 2.39 22.55
N ARG A 49 6.32 1.26 22.53
CA ARG A 49 6.33 0.29 23.63
C ARG A 49 7.63 -0.52 23.66
N LEU A 50 8.19 -0.91 22.52
CA LEU A 50 9.49 -1.56 22.45
C LEU A 50 10.63 -0.64 22.92
N GLU A 51 10.56 0.66 22.61
CA GLU A 51 11.54 1.63 23.08
C GLU A 51 11.47 1.77 24.62
N LYS A 52 10.25 1.89 25.18
CA LYS A 52 10.03 1.88 26.64
C LYS A 52 10.56 0.60 27.29
N PHE A 53 10.35 -0.56 26.66
CA PHE A 53 10.87 -1.84 27.15
C PHE A 53 12.38 -1.85 27.25
N SER A 54 13.04 -1.44 26.16
CA SER A 54 14.49 -1.45 26.03
C SER A 54 15.12 -0.55 27.08
N LYS A 55 14.54 0.64 27.29
CA LYS A 55 14.95 1.59 28.34
C LYS A 55 14.71 1.05 29.75
N SER A 56 13.58 0.40 29.99
CA SER A 56 13.28 -0.21 31.28
C SER A 56 14.21 -1.38 31.62
N ASN A 57 14.74 -2.07 30.61
CA ASN A 57 15.74 -3.12 30.80
C ASN A 57 17.16 -2.54 31.01
N SER A 58 17.48 -1.35 30.47
CA SER A 58 18.82 -0.75 30.55
C SER A 58 19.10 0.09 31.80
N VAL A 59 18.08 0.60 32.50
CA VAL A 59 18.28 1.44 33.70
C VAL A 59 18.25 0.59 34.98
N GLU A 60 19.21 0.90 35.85
CA GLU A 60 19.71 0.25 37.06
C GLU A 60 18.61 -0.16 38.07
N ASP A 61 18.45 -1.48 38.27
CA ASP A 61 17.97 -2.12 39.51
C ASP A 61 18.10 -3.64 39.31
N GLU A 62 19.24 -4.20 39.73
CA GLU A 62 19.65 -5.58 39.41
C GLU A 62 18.90 -6.67 40.19
N GLU A 63 18.23 -6.36 41.29
CA GLU A 63 17.91 -7.41 42.26
C GLU A 63 16.67 -8.27 41.95
N LYS A 64 15.79 -7.92 40.99
CA LYS A 64 14.58 -8.72 40.69
C LYS A 64 14.08 -8.73 39.23
N LYS A 65 14.92 -8.49 38.21
CA LYS A 65 14.44 -8.57 36.81
C LYS A 65 14.27 -10.02 36.34
N LYS A 66 13.04 -10.41 35.99
CA LYS A 66 12.77 -11.64 35.23
C LYS A 66 13.49 -11.54 33.88
N LYS A 67 14.49 -12.38 33.63
CA LYS A 67 15.18 -12.45 32.33
C LYS A 67 14.29 -13.20 31.34
N TYR A 68 13.64 -12.47 30.43
CA TYR A 68 12.90 -13.06 29.32
C TYR A 68 13.84 -13.37 28.13
N PRO A 69 13.59 -14.44 27.35
CA PRO A 69 14.43 -14.83 26.21
C PRO A 69 14.11 -14.01 24.94
N LEU A 70 14.45 -12.72 24.94
CA LEU A 70 13.98 -11.73 23.94
C LEU A 70 14.45 -11.93 22.49
N HIS A 71 15.34 -12.89 22.21
CA HIS A 71 15.97 -13.07 20.91
C HIS A 71 15.65 -14.40 20.23
N ASN A 72 14.78 -15.23 20.83
CA ASN A 72 14.47 -16.56 20.32
C ASN A 72 12.95 -16.70 20.17
N VAL A 73 12.50 -16.84 18.91
CA VAL A 73 11.08 -16.98 18.54
C VAL A 73 10.43 -18.15 19.29
N LYS A 74 11.08 -19.31 19.30
CA LYS A 74 10.54 -20.52 19.94
C LYS A 74 10.39 -20.34 21.45
N MET A 75 11.43 -19.85 22.12
CA MET A 75 11.38 -19.62 23.57
C MET A 75 10.34 -18.58 23.98
N LEU A 76 10.16 -17.51 23.18
CA LEU A 76 9.10 -16.52 23.43
C LEU A 76 7.71 -17.12 23.22
N THR A 77 7.53 -17.90 22.17
CA THR A 77 6.27 -18.58 21.86
C THR A 77 5.89 -19.54 22.97
N ASP A 78 6.81 -20.41 23.41
CA ASP A 78 6.60 -21.34 24.52
C ASP A 78 6.26 -20.61 25.82
N LEU A 79 6.97 -19.51 26.12
CA LEU A 79 6.72 -18.68 27.29
C LEU A 79 5.31 -18.06 27.27
N LEU A 80 4.85 -17.61 26.09
CA LEU A 80 3.56 -16.95 25.92
C LEU A 80 2.39 -17.95 25.90
N ILE A 81 2.60 -19.16 25.40
CA ILE A 81 1.57 -20.22 25.36
C ILE A 81 1.40 -20.88 26.73
N ALA A 82 2.52 -21.29 27.34
CA ALA A 82 2.53 -22.06 28.59
C ALA A 82 3.42 -21.40 29.66
N PRO A 83 3.04 -20.22 30.16
CA PRO A 83 3.85 -19.50 31.14
C PRO A 83 3.93 -20.29 32.46
N LYS A 84 5.16 -20.58 32.93
CA LYS A 84 5.38 -21.21 34.25
C LYS A 84 4.87 -20.34 35.41
N THR A 85 4.83 -19.03 35.21
CA THR A 85 4.29 -18.05 36.15
C THR A 85 3.41 -17.07 35.39
N PRO A 86 2.27 -16.62 35.93
CA PRO A 86 1.45 -15.61 35.28
C PRO A 86 2.27 -14.41 34.81
N ILE A 87 2.12 -14.07 33.52
CA ILE A 87 2.77 -12.93 32.91
C ILE A 87 1.79 -11.75 33.04
N PRO A 88 2.20 -10.62 33.63
CA PRO A 88 1.37 -9.41 33.64
C PRO A 88 0.96 -9.01 32.22
N SER A 89 -0.26 -8.50 32.03
CA SER A 89 -0.75 -8.12 30.68
C SER A 89 0.17 -7.15 29.96
N GLY A 90 0.74 -6.15 30.66
CA GLY A 90 1.72 -5.24 30.08
C GLY A 90 2.97 -5.94 29.56
N ASP A 91 3.57 -6.84 30.35
CA ASP A 91 4.73 -7.64 29.91
C ASP A 91 4.37 -8.56 28.75
N ARG A 92 3.19 -9.17 28.78
CA ARG A 92 2.71 -10.09 27.73
C ARG A 92 2.60 -9.39 26.39
N GLU A 93 2.04 -8.19 26.38
CA GLU A 93 1.93 -7.37 25.17
C GLU A 93 3.32 -7.03 24.59
N MET A 94 4.27 -6.69 25.46
CA MET A 94 5.65 -6.35 25.06
C MET A 94 6.38 -7.56 24.47
N LEU A 95 6.18 -8.74 25.05
CA LEU A 95 6.72 -10.00 24.53
C LEU A 95 6.10 -10.36 23.18
N LEU A 96 4.81 -10.12 22.98
CA LEU A 96 4.12 -10.29 21.68
C LEU A 96 4.66 -9.34 20.61
N ASN A 97 4.91 -8.07 20.97
CA ASN A 97 5.53 -7.09 20.07
C ASN A 97 6.96 -7.48 19.67
N GLN A 98 7.72 -8.02 20.63
CA GLN A 98 9.07 -8.53 20.36
C GLN A 98 9.01 -9.77 19.46
N LEU A 99 8.06 -10.69 19.71
CA LEU A 99 7.85 -11.88 18.88
C LEU A 99 7.52 -11.48 17.43
N TYR A 100 6.60 -10.55 17.25
CA TYR A 100 6.27 -9.98 15.93
C TYR A 100 7.49 -9.41 15.24
N THR A 101 8.27 -8.59 15.97
CA THR A 101 9.48 -7.96 15.42
C THR A 101 10.50 -8.99 14.95
N LEU A 102 10.67 -10.08 15.70
CA LEU A 102 11.57 -11.17 15.30
C LEU A 102 11.03 -11.91 14.08
N ASN A 103 9.74 -12.24 14.07
CA ASN A 103 9.09 -12.97 13.00
C ASN A 103 9.18 -12.22 11.66
N VAL A 104 8.93 -10.91 11.69
CA VAL A 104 9.01 -10.07 10.48
C VAL A 104 10.46 -9.80 10.06
N LYS A 105 11.43 -9.70 10.97
CA LYS A 105 12.83 -9.42 10.59
C LYS A 105 13.56 -10.67 10.09
N ASN A 106 13.34 -11.80 10.76
CA ASN A 106 14.01 -13.06 10.51
C ASN A 106 12.97 -14.18 10.61
N PRO A 107 12.19 -14.41 9.54
CA PRO A 107 11.18 -15.46 9.54
C PRO A 107 11.88 -16.81 9.77
N THR A 108 11.51 -17.48 10.85
CA THR A 108 12.08 -18.79 11.20
C THR A 108 11.16 -19.88 10.68
N SER A 109 11.62 -20.72 9.77
CA SER A 109 10.84 -21.87 9.32
C SER A 109 10.85 -22.97 10.39
N SER A 110 9.69 -23.28 10.95
CA SER A 110 9.45 -24.43 11.82
C SER A 110 8.04 -24.93 11.57
N ARG A 111 7.86 -26.24 11.37
CA ARG A 111 6.57 -26.87 11.06
C ARG A 111 5.48 -26.55 12.08
N ASP A 112 5.86 -26.38 13.34
CA ASP A 112 4.89 -26.10 14.41
C ASP A 112 4.60 -24.61 14.60
N LEU A 113 5.28 -23.71 13.85
CA LEU A 113 5.22 -22.28 14.11
C LEU A 113 3.82 -21.71 13.87
N PHE A 114 3.19 -22.01 12.74
CA PHE A 114 1.85 -21.47 12.44
C PHE A 114 0.79 -21.97 13.43
N PRO A 115 0.67 -23.29 13.73
CA PRO A 115 -0.23 -23.78 14.77
C PRO A 115 0.01 -23.12 16.14
N GLU A 116 1.27 -22.90 16.51
CA GLU A 116 1.63 -22.22 17.77
C GLU A 116 1.17 -20.75 17.78
N MET A 117 1.31 -20.02 16.67
CA MET A 117 0.79 -18.65 16.55
C MET A 117 -0.74 -18.61 16.64
N VAL A 118 -1.44 -19.57 16.01
CA VAL A 118 -2.89 -19.68 16.10
C VAL A 118 -3.32 -19.99 17.54
N GLN A 119 -2.61 -20.90 18.23
CA GLN A 119 -2.87 -21.18 19.64
C GLN A 119 -2.65 -19.92 20.50
N LEU A 120 -1.55 -19.20 20.26
CA LEU A 120 -1.23 -17.97 20.95
C LEU A 120 -2.32 -16.90 20.76
N PHE A 121 -2.85 -16.78 19.55
CA PHE A 121 -3.98 -15.91 19.24
C PHE A 121 -5.26 -16.34 19.99
N LYS A 122 -5.60 -17.64 19.99
CA LYS A 122 -6.80 -18.17 20.67
C LYS A 122 -6.78 -17.90 22.18
N ILE A 123 -5.62 -17.96 22.82
CA ILE A 123 -5.48 -17.68 24.27
C ILE A 123 -5.36 -16.17 24.59
N SER A 124 -5.09 -15.33 23.60
CA SER A 124 -4.90 -13.89 23.80
C SER A 124 -6.23 -13.14 23.98
N GLN A 125 -6.22 -12.12 24.83
CA GLN A 125 -7.39 -11.37 25.25
C GLN A 125 -7.14 -9.86 25.08
N ALA A 126 -8.21 -9.09 24.92
CA ALA A 126 -8.15 -7.63 24.77
C ALA A 126 -7.08 -7.22 23.73
N TYR A 127 -6.20 -6.27 24.07
CA TYR A 127 -5.23 -5.71 23.12
C TYR A 127 -4.19 -6.72 22.61
N ASP A 128 -3.79 -7.71 23.43
CA ASP A 128 -2.84 -8.76 23.03
C ASP A 128 -3.31 -9.52 21.79
N ARG A 129 -4.63 -9.65 21.63
CA ARG A 129 -5.26 -10.34 20.50
C ARG A 129 -5.01 -9.63 19.17
N LEU A 130 -4.89 -8.30 19.16
CA LEU A 130 -4.61 -7.52 17.95
C LEU A 130 -3.18 -7.78 17.45
N ILE A 131 -2.21 -7.84 18.36
CA ILE A 131 -0.82 -8.17 18.01
C ILE A 131 -0.69 -9.64 17.65
N ALA A 132 -1.42 -10.52 18.34
CA ALA A 132 -1.41 -11.95 18.06
C ALA A 132 -1.96 -12.28 16.66
N ILE A 133 -3.07 -11.67 16.23
CA ILE A 133 -3.60 -11.92 14.87
C ILE A 133 -2.62 -11.45 13.79
N ARG A 134 -1.93 -10.32 14.01
CA ARG A 134 -0.90 -9.82 13.10
C ARG A 134 0.31 -10.76 13.03
N ASN A 135 0.69 -11.38 14.15
CA ASN A 135 1.71 -12.45 14.15
C ASN A 135 1.28 -13.65 13.33
N VAL A 136 0.03 -14.10 13.48
CA VAL A 136 -0.51 -15.23 12.69
C VAL A 136 -0.44 -14.90 11.20
N ALA A 137 -0.91 -13.71 10.80
CA ALA A 137 -0.85 -13.27 9.40
C ALA A 137 0.59 -13.16 8.89
N ALA A 138 1.53 -12.61 9.68
CA ALA A 138 2.93 -12.52 9.30
C ALA A 138 3.58 -13.90 9.09
N THR A 139 3.30 -14.87 9.96
CA THR A 139 3.76 -16.25 9.79
C THR A 139 3.11 -16.91 8.58
N ALA A 140 1.80 -16.73 8.38
CA ALA A 140 1.08 -17.28 7.24
C ALA A 140 1.64 -16.77 5.90
N VAL A 141 1.86 -15.46 5.78
CA VAL A 141 2.34 -14.85 4.53
C VAL A 141 3.81 -15.15 4.28
N ALA A 142 4.66 -15.25 5.32
CA ALA A 142 6.06 -15.59 5.16
C ALA A 142 6.31 -17.06 4.81
N HIS A 143 5.36 -17.95 5.13
CA HIS A 143 5.49 -19.40 5.01
C HIS A 143 4.22 -20.05 4.43
N CYS A 144 3.56 -19.38 3.47
CA CYS A 144 2.26 -19.85 2.95
C CYS A 144 2.35 -21.25 2.34
N ASP A 145 3.42 -21.54 1.61
CA ASP A 145 3.67 -22.85 0.99
C ASP A 145 3.75 -24.00 2.01
N ASP A 146 4.21 -23.71 3.24
CA ASP A 146 4.39 -24.71 4.29
C ASP A 146 3.10 -24.99 5.07
N PHE A 147 2.13 -24.06 5.05
CA PHE A 147 0.95 -24.06 5.94
C PHE A 147 -0.38 -23.82 5.23
N ALA A 148 -0.45 -24.02 3.91
CA ALA A 148 -1.62 -23.63 3.12
C ALA A 148 -2.94 -24.23 3.66
N ASP A 149 -2.95 -25.52 4.00
CA ASP A 149 -4.13 -26.22 4.51
C ASP A 149 -4.57 -25.66 5.88
N GLU A 150 -3.62 -25.44 6.79
CA GLU A 150 -3.89 -24.87 8.11
C GLU A 150 -4.33 -23.40 8.02
N ILE A 151 -3.80 -22.64 7.07
CA ILE A 151 -4.23 -21.26 6.81
C ILE A 151 -5.68 -21.27 6.32
N ILE A 152 -6.06 -22.17 5.39
CA ILE A 152 -7.44 -22.29 4.90
C ILE A 152 -8.41 -22.62 6.04
N GLU A 153 -8.07 -23.55 6.93
CA GLU A 153 -8.89 -23.84 8.13
C GLU A 153 -9.04 -22.59 9.01
N PHE A 154 -7.95 -21.85 9.21
CA PHE A 154 -7.96 -20.63 10.01
C PHE A 154 -8.74 -19.48 9.35
N LEU A 155 -8.78 -19.39 8.02
CA LEU A 155 -9.61 -18.43 7.29
C LEU A 155 -11.10 -18.65 7.59
N SER A 156 -11.58 -19.90 7.55
CA SER A 156 -12.96 -20.22 7.94
C SER A 156 -13.26 -19.87 9.40
N TYR A 157 -12.29 -20.03 10.30
CA TYR A 157 -12.43 -19.53 11.66
C TYR A 157 -12.58 -18.01 11.69
N LEU A 158 -11.79 -17.25 10.91
CA LEU A 158 -11.90 -15.79 10.84
C LEU A 158 -13.23 -15.33 10.26
N GLU A 159 -13.75 -15.96 9.21
CA GLU A 159 -15.07 -15.68 8.66
C GLU A 159 -16.14 -15.71 9.76
N SER A 160 -16.15 -16.78 10.56
CA SER A 160 -17.09 -16.94 11.68
C SER A 160 -16.96 -15.84 12.74
N LYS A 161 -15.76 -15.27 12.92
CA LYS A 161 -15.51 -14.19 13.87
C LYS A 161 -15.84 -12.82 13.33
N ILE A 162 -15.60 -12.58 12.05
CA ILE A 162 -15.95 -11.32 11.36
C ILE A 162 -17.48 -11.14 11.39
N LEU A 163 -18.25 -12.19 11.13
CA LEU A 163 -19.72 -12.18 11.18
C LEU A 163 -20.30 -12.11 12.61
N SER A 164 -19.47 -12.27 13.65
CA SER A 164 -19.95 -12.24 15.03
C SER A 164 -20.41 -10.84 15.43
N GLU A 165 -21.64 -10.71 15.92
CA GLU A 165 -22.17 -9.44 16.45
C GLU A 165 -21.41 -8.98 17.71
N ASP A 166 -20.95 -9.92 18.53
CA ASP A 166 -20.22 -9.65 19.78
C ASP A 166 -18.79 -9.09 19.59
N LEU A 167 -18.27 -9.07 18.36
CA LEU A 167 -16.90 -8.63 18.10
C LEU A 167 -16.86 -7.12 17.84
N GLU A 168 -16.12 -6.38 18.66
CA GLU A 168 -16.00 -4.93 18.51
C GLU A 168 -15.27 -4.57 17.19
N ASN A 169 -15.64 -3.42 16.61
CA ASN A 169 -15.14 -2.94 15.32
C ASN A 169 -13.60 -2.93 15.18
N PRO A 170 -12.81 -2.50 16.18
CA PRO A 170 -11.34 -2.54 16.06
C PRO A 170 -10.78 -3.96 15.89
N PHE A 171 -11.42 -4.98 16.45
CA PHE A 171 -11.00 -6.37 16.23
C PHE A 171 -11.46 -6.88 14.87
N LYS A 172 -12.70 -6.54 14.46
CA LYS A 172 -13.22 -6.90 13.13
C LYS A 172 -12.32 -6.37 12.02
N GLU A 173 -11.95 -5.10 12.09
CA GLU A 173 -11.01 -4.47 11.16
C GLU A 173 -9.71 -5.29 11.01
N GLN A 174 -9.05 -5.62 12.12
CA GLN A 174 -7.80 -6.39 12.06
C GLN A 174 -8.01 -7.82 11.54
N TYR A 175 -9.17 -8.42 11.80
CA TYR A 175 -9.49 -9.76 11.30
C TYR A 175 -9.74 -9.77 9.81
N ILE A 176 -10.38 -8.72 9.28
CA ILE A 176 -10.60 -8.54 7.84
C ILE A 176 -9.26 -8.37 7.12
N TYR A 177 -8.34 -7.54 7.63
CA TYR A 177 -7.01 -7.42 7.03
C TYR A 177 -6.24 -8.74 7.08
N ALA A 178 -6.27 -9.45 8.21
CA ALA A 178 -5.65 -10.76 8.35
C ALA A 178 -6.23 -11.77 7.34
N TYR A 179 -7.55 -11.82 7.23
CA TYR A 179 -8.26 -12.67 6.31
C TYR A 179 -7.87 -12.36 4.86
N ALA A 180 -7.91 -11.08 4.46
CA ALA A 180 -7.61 -10.66 3.09
C ALA A 180 -6.17 -10.97 2.69
N VAL A 181 -5.18 -10.67 3.54
CA VAL A 181 -3.78 -10.88 3.20
C VAL A 181 -3.36 -12.36 3.23
N MET A 182 -3.94 -13.16 4.12
CA MET A 182 -3.72 -14.61 4.13
C MET A 182 -4.39 -15.28 2.92
N THR A 183 -5.59 -14.82 2.54
CA THR A 183 -6.24 -15.26 1.30
C THR A 183 -5.39 -14.89 0.08
N LEU A 184 -4.89 -13.65 0.01
CA LEU A 184 -3.96 -13.22 -1.03
C LEU A 184 -2.74 -14.15 -1.12
N ALA A 185 -2.10 -14.47 0.01
CA ALA A 185 -0.88 -15.28 0.02
C ALA A 185 -1.13 -16.75 -0.35
N VAL A 186 -2.25 -17.34 0.07
CA VAL A 186 -2.57 -18.76 -0.19
C VAL A 186 -3.06 -18.97 -1.62
N TYR A 187 -3.83 -18.04 -2.17
CA TYR A 187 -4.44 -18.18 -3.50
C TYR A 187 -3.61 -17.53 -4.62
N GLU A 188 -2.49 -16.87 -4.30
CA GLU A 188 -1.57 -16.36 -5.33
C GLU A 188 -1.07 -17.50 -6.22
N GLY A 189 -1.28 -17.37 -7.54
CA GLY A 189 -0.88 -18.39 -8.51
C GLY A 189 -1.81 -19.61 -8.60
N SER A 190 -2.92 -19.65 -7.86
CA SER A 190 -3.91 -20.75 -7.89
C SER A 190 -4.79 -20.79 -9.14
N GLY A 191 -4.73 -19.75 -10.00
CA GLY A 191 -5.58 -19.65 -11.18
C GLY A 191 -7.06 -19.39 -10.84
N THR A 192 -7.32 -18.53 -9.84
CA THR A 192 -8.64 -18.04 -9.39
C THR A 192 -9.54 -19.04 -8.65
N PHE A 193 -9.18 -20.33 -8.60
CA PHE A 193 -10.02 -21.34 -7.95
C PHE A 193 -10.28 -21.03 -6.47
N GLY A 194 -11.55 -20.90 -6.08
CA GLY A 194 -11.97 -20.68 -4.71
C GLY A 194 -11.82 -19.23 -4.20
N VAL A 195 -11.35 -18.31 -5.05
CA VAL A 195 -11.27 -16.88 -4.70
C VAL A 195 -12.65 -16.23 -4.69
N ASP A 196 -13.56 -16.66 -5.57
CA ASP A 196 -14.89 -16.08 -5.74
C ASP A 196 -15.70 -16.14 -4.43
N ASP A 197 -15.74 -17.30 -3.76
CA ASP A 197 -16.40 -17.45 -2.45
C ASP A 197 -15.83 -16.49 -1.40
N LYS A 198 -14.51 -16.24 -1.45
CA LYS A 198 -13.81 -15.36 -0.51
C LYS A 198 -14.08 -13.88 -0.80
N LEU A 199 -14.20 -13.53 -2.08
CA LEU A 199 -14.59 -12.21 -2.54
C LEU A 199 -16.04 -11.92 -2.16
N HIS A 200 -16.98 -12.81 -2.50
CA HIS A 200 -18.39 -12.67 -2.16
C HIS A 200 -18.59 -12.55 -0.65
N PHE A 201 -17.88 -13.34 0.17
CA PHE A 201 -17.93 -13.19 1.62
C PHE A 201 -17.61 -11.74 2.08
N LEU A 202 -16.55 -11.12 1.54
CA LEU A 202 -16.20 -9.74 1.90
C LEU A 202 -17.19 -8.73 1.35
N THR A 203 -17.68 -8.92 0.12
CA THR A 203 -18.68 -8.05 -0.52
C THR A 203 -20.01 -8.09 0.23
N ASP A 204 -20.53 -9.27 0.54
CA ASP A 204 -21.76 -9.44 1.33
C ASP A 204 -21.61 -8.81 2.72
N THR A 205 -20.44 -8.99 3.35
CA THR A 205 -20.14 -8.35 4.63
C THR A 205 -20.12 -6.83 4.51
N LEU A 206 -19.53 -6.28 3.44
CA LEU A 206 -19.51 -4.83 3.16
C LEU A 206 -20.92 -4.28 3.04
N LEU A 207 -21.75 -4.88 2.20
CA LEU A 207 -23.13 -4.44 1.97
C LEU A 207 -23.98 -4.54 3.24
N GLY A 208 -23.67 -5.49 4.13
CA GLY A 208 -24.28 -5.58 5.47
C GLY A 208 -24.04 -4.37 6.37
N TYR A 209 -23.04 -3.52 6.08
CA TYR A 209 -22.72 -2.31 6.85
C TYR A 209 -23.31 -1.01 6.28
N GLY A 210 -24.12 -1.08 5.21
CA GLY A 210 -24.73 0.09 4.53
C GLY A 210 -25.52 1.05 5.44
N THR A 211 -26.14 0.55 6.52
CA THR A 211 -27.01 1.36 7.37
C THR A 211 -26.27 2.25 8.38
N ASP A 212 -25.01 1.94 8.71
CA ASP A 212 -24.29 2.52 9.86
C ASP A 212 -22.84 2.90 9.52
N VAL A 213 -22.64 3.50 8.36
CA VAL A 213 -21.32 3.79 7.77
C VAL A 213 -20.40 4.62 8.67
N ASP A 214 -20.94 5.66 9.32
CA ASP A 214 -20.14 6.53 10.19
C ASP A 214 -19.53 5.77 11.39
N THR A 215 -20.24 4.77 11.91
CA THR A 215 -19.77 3.97 13.05
C THR A 215 -18.86 2.81 12.64
N ASN A 216 -18.97 2.37 11.38
CA ASN A 216 -18.26 1.22 10.83
C ASN A 216 -17.19 1.62 9.81
N THR A 217 -16.83 2.90 9.73
CA THR A 217 -15.89 3.45 8.75
C THR A 217 -14.57 2.67 8.65
N ASP A 218 -13.97 2.29 9.78
CA ASP A 218 -12.71 1.53 9.79
C ASP A 218 -12.91 0.10 9.26
N VAL A 219 -14.02 -0.54 9.62
CA VAL A 219 -14.39 -1.90 9.17
C VAL A 219 -14.67 -1.88 7.66
N ILE A 220 -15.47 -0.93 7.19
CA ILE A 220 -15.77 -0.71 5.76
C ILE A 220 -14.47 -0.44 4.98
N SER A 221 -13.58 0.40 5.52
CA SER A 221 -12.30 0.65 4.87
C SER A 221 -11.45 -0.62 4.75
N ALA A 222 -11.39 -1.44 5.81
CA ALA A 222 -10.70 -2.72 5.77
C ALA A 222 -11.31 -3.70 4.76
N LEU A 223 -12.65 -3.74 4.66
CA LEU A 223 -13.36 -4.55 3.67
C LEU A 223 -13.01 -4.10 2.25
N LEU A 224 -13.05 -2.80 1.95
CA LEU A 224 -12.71 -2.27 0.63
C LEU A 224 -11.25 -2.54 0.24
N TYR A 225 -10.29 -2.42 1.18
CA TYR A 225 -8.91 -2.82 0.93
C TYR A 225 -8.76 -4.33 0.70
N GLY A 226 -9.50 -5.14 1.47
CA GLY A 226 -9.51 -6.59 1.32
C GLY A 226 -10.07 -7.03 -0.02
N ILE A 227 -11.24 -6.50 -0.39
CA ILE A 227 -11.93 -6.71 -1.67
C ILE A 227 -11.00 -6.34 -2.83
N GLY A 228 -10.44 -5.13 -2.82
CA GLY A 228 -9.51 -4.70 -3.87
C GLY A 228 -8.26 -5.60 -3.94
N GLY A 229 -7.76 -6.09 -2.81
CA GLY A 229 -6.71 -7.10 -2.76
C GLY A 229 -7.10 -8.42 -3.43
N LEU A 230 -8.31 -8.93 -3.18
CA LEU A 230 -8.79 -10.18 -3.78
C LEU A 230 -9.08 -10.04 -5.27
N PHE A 231 -9.57 -8.89 -5.74
CA PHE A 231 -9.68 -8.62 -7.18
C PHE A 231 -8.36 -8.77 -7.92
N THR A 232 -7.22 -8.47 -7.26
CA THR A 232 -5.90 -8.68 -7.86
C THR A 232 -5.54 -10.15 -8.11
N LEU A 233 -6.29 -11.10 -7.58
CA LEU A 233 -6.15 -12.52 -7.88
C LEU A 233 -6.98 -12.93 -9.12
N LEU A 234 -8.00 -12.15 -9.48
CA LEU A 234 -8.97 -12.46 -10.53
C LEU A 234 -8.61 -11.88 -11.91
N LEU A 235 -7.40 -11.34 -12.08
CA LEU A 235 -6.97 -10.66 -13.32
C LEU A 235 -7.08 -11.51 -14.61
N ASN A 236 -7.08 -12.83 -14.47
CA ASN A 236 -7.24 -13.78 -15.57
C ASN A 236 -8.63 -14.43 -15.61
N SER A 237 -9.52 -14.12 -14.67
CA SER A 237 -10.90 -14.61 -14.65
C SER A 237 -11.71 -13.99 -15.79
N SER A 238 -12.54 -14.78 -16.45
CA SER A 238 -13.53 -14.27 -17.41
C SER A 238 -14.69 -13.54 -16.72
N ALA A 239 -14.91 -13.79 -15.43
CA ALA A 239 -15.98 -13.14 -14.66
C ALA A 239 -15.57 -11.78 -14.07
N LEU A 240 -14.31 -11.35 -14.26
CA LEU A 240 -13.78 -10.15 -13.60
C LEU A 240 -14.61 -8.88 -13.88
N ASN A 241 -15.07 -8.69 -15.12
CA ASN A 241 -15.90 -7.53 -15.48
C ASN A 241 -17.24 -7.55 -14.75
N GLU A 242 -17.94 -8.70 -14.76
CA GLU A 242 -19.23 -8.90 -14.07
C GLU A 242 -19.11 -8.65 -12.56
N GLU A 243 -18.00 -9.10 -11.95
CA GLU A 243 -17.72 -8.86 -10.53
C GLU A 243 -17.47 -7.36 -10.24
N TYR A 244 -16.78 -6.64 -11.13
CA TYR A 244 -16.61 -5.19 -10.97
C TYR A 244 -17.93 -4.44 -11.11
N GLU A 245 -18.73 -4.77 -12.12
CA GLU A 245 -20.04 -4.15 -12.35
C GLU A 245 -20.95 -4.37 -11.15
N THR A 246 -21.08 -5.62 -10.69
CA THR A 246 -21.90 -5.98 -9.53
C THR A 246 -21.45 -5.25 -8.27
N LEU A 247 -20.14 -5.23 -8.00
CA LEU A 247 -19.60 -4.53 -6.84
C LEU A 247 -19.87 -3.02 -6.92
N LEU A 248 -19.54 -2.39 -8.04
CA LEU A 248 -19.67 -0.95 -8.18
C LEU A 248 -21.13 -0.53 -8.15
N GLU A 249 -22.04 -1.25 -8.82
CA GLU A 249 -23.49 -0.99 -8.74
C GLU A 249 -24.02 -1.08 -7.30
N SER A 250 -23.61 -2.10 -6.55
CA SER A 250 -24.10 -2.33 -5.19
C SER A 250 -23.45 -1.47 -4.09
N SER A 251 -22.29 -0.86 -4.35
CA SER A 251 -21.49 -0.16 -3.33
C SER A 251 -21.21 1.32 -3.62
N MET A 252 -21.66 1.86 -4.76
CA MET A 252 -21.35 3.24 -5.15
C MET A 252 -21.90 4.30 -4.19
N GLU A 253 -22.96 4.00 -3.43
CA GLU A 253 -23.51 4.90 -2.40
C GLU A 253 -22.45 5.29 -1.34
N TYR A 254 -21.53 4.39 -0.98
CA TYR A 254 -20.41 4.68 -0.08
C TYR A 254 -19.47 5.76 -0.63
N PHE A 255 -19.44 5.95 -1.94
CA PHE A 255 -18.59 6.92 -2.61
C PHE A 255 -19.28 8.26 -2.87
N LEU A 256 -20.54 8.20 -3.31
CA LEU A 256 -21.27 9.36 -3.82
C LEU A 256 -22.02 10.13 -2.73
N ASP A 257 -22.59 9.42 -1.75
CA ASP A 257 -23.65 10.01 -0.91
C ASP A 257 -23.15 10.53 0.45
N TYR A 258 -21.91 10.21 0.84
CA TYR A 258 -21.37 10.56 2.15
C TYR A 258 -20.54 11.85 2.18
N ASP A 259 -20.22 12.34 3.38
CA ASP A 259 -19.38 13.53 3.56
C ASP A 259 -17.95 13.30 3.05
N ILE A 260 -17.43 14.25 2.25
CA ILE A 260 -16.11 14.22 1.59
C ILE A 260 -14.96 13.79 2.53
N ASP A 261 -15.06 14.10 3.81
CA ASP A 261 -14.03 13.83 4.81
C ASP A 261 -14.04 12.38 5.35
N LEU A 262 -14.98 11.53 4.94
CA LEU A 262 -15.00 10.14 5.38
C LEU A 262 -13.79 9.35 4.86
N PRO A 263 -13.07 8.61 5.74
CA PRO A 263 -11.94 7.76 5.37
C PRO A 263 -12.24 6.73 4.29
N ILE A 264 -13.50 6.27 4.15
CA ILE A 264 -13.94 5.26 3.17
C ILE A 264 -13.73 5.68 1.72
N HIS A 265 -13.72 6.99 1.44
CA HIS A 265 -13.57 7.50 0.08
C HIS A 265 -12.25 7.09 -0.54
N ARG A 266 -11.18 6.97 0.26
CA ARG A 266 -9.87 6.60 -0.28
C ARG A 266 -9.83 5.16 -0.79
N PRO A 267 -10.10 4.12 0.03
CA PRO A 267 -10.10 2.76 -0.49
C PRO A 267 -11.12 2.57 -1.62
N MET A 268 -12.25 3.28 -1.59
CA MET A 268 -13.23 3.24 -2.69
C MET A 268 -12.70 3.86 -3.98
N ALA A 269 -12.03 5.03 -3.92
CA ALA A 269 -11.38 5.61 -5.09
C ALA A 269 -10.28 4.72 -5.68
N MET A 270 -9.52 4.04 -4.81
CA MET A 270 -8.52 3.05 -5.24
C MET A 270 -9.19 1.86 -5.94
N LEU A 271 -10.30 1.37 -5.41
CA LEU A 271 -11.05 0.23 -5.95
C LEU A 271 -11.67 0.57 -7.31
N ILE A 272 -12.24 1.76 -7.45
CA ILE A 272 -12.72 2.29 -8.72
C ILE A 272 -11.56 2.37 -9.73
N ALA A 273 -10.42 2.93 -9.33
CA ALA A 273 -9.27 3.04 -10.23
C ALA A 273 -8.70 1.67 -10.63
N LEU A 274 -8.69 0.69 -9.71
CA LEU A 274 -8.36 -0.70 -10.02
C LEU A 274 -9.32 -1.27 -11.06
N ALA A 275 -10.64 -1.13 -10.86
CA ALA A 275 -11.64 -1.61 -11.79
C ALA A 275 -11.39 -1.05 -13.19
N TYR A 276 -11.23 0.26 -13.34
CA TYR A 276 -10.95 0.88 -14.64
C TYR A 276 -9.60 0.47 -15.24
N GLU A 277 -8.56 0.23 -14.43
CA GLU A 277 -7.24 -0.22 -14.93
C GLU A 277 -7.29 -1.65 -15.49
N THR A 278 -8.06 -2.55 -14.88
CA THR A 278 -8.02 -3.99 -15.17
C THR A 278 -9.27 -4.54 -15.86
N TYR A 279 -10.27 -3.71 -16.12
CA TYR A 279 -11.46 -4.09 -16.86
C TYR A 279 -11.10 -4.49 -18.29
N ASP A 280 -11.75 -5.53 -18.80
CA ASP A 280 -11.56 -5.99 -20.16
C ASP A 280 -12.45 -5.17 -21.11
N TYR A 281 -11.83 -4.38 -21.97
CA TYR A 281 -12.50 -3.54 -22.97
C TYR A 281 -12.56 -4.21 -24.36
N SER A 282 -12.26 -5.51 -24.47
CA SER A 282 -12.20 -6.20 -25.76
C SER A 282 -13.57 -6.52 -26.39
N ASP A 283 -14.66 -6.49 -25.63
CA ASP A 283 -16.04 -6.75 -26.13
C ASP A 283 -16.61 -5.61 -27.01
N GLU A 284 -15.75 -4.77 -27.59
CA GLU A 284 -16.06 -3.61 -28.46
C GLU A 284 -16.62 -4.00 -29.86
N ASP A 285 -16.83 -5.28 -30.16
CA ASP A 285 -17.27 -5.77 -31.48
C ASP A 285 -18.78 -5.61 -31.77
N GLY A 286 -19.54 -5.04 -30.84
CA GLY A 286 -20.97 -4.73 -31.03
C GLY A 286 -21.22 -3.30 -31.50
N GLU A 287 -22.24 -3.08 -32.34
CA GLU A 287 -22.84 -1.76 -32.64
C GLU A 287 -23.52 -1.11 -31.39
N ALA A 288 -22.97 -1.31 -30.19
CA ALA A 288 -23.42 -0.66 -28.98
C ALA A 288 -23.00 0.82 -29.02
N PHE A 289 -23.96 1.70 -28.73
CA PHE A 289 -23.72 3.15 -28.71
C PHE A 289 -22.91 3.62 -27.49
N ASP A 290 -22.78 2.77 -26.46
CA ASP A 290 -22.10 3.08 -25.20
C ASP A 290 -20.82 2.25 -25.07
N GLU A 291 -19.72 2.91 -24.70
CA GLU A 291 -18.44 2.24 -24.44
C GLU A 291 -18.57 1.37 -23.17
N PRO A 292 -18.09 0.12 -23.17
CA PRO A 292 -18.14 -0.74 -21.99
C PRO A 292 -17.31 -0.11 -20.88
N ALA A 293 -17.86 -0.07 -19.66
CA ALA A 293 -17.22 0.52 -18.50
C ALA A 293 -17.60 -0.27 -17.23
N PRO A 294 -16.73 -0.28 -16.21
CA PRO A 294 -17.05 -0.92 -14.93
C PRO A 294 -18.29 -0.37 -14.21
N TYR A 295 -18.75 0.83 -14.61
CA TYR A 295 -19.90 1.49 -14.00
C TYR A 295 -20.58 2.42 -15.00
N ASP A 296 -21.89 2.29 -15.15
CA ASP A 296 -22.72 3.01 -16.14
C ASP A 296 -22.57 4.53 -16.10
N ASN A 297 -22.33 5.09 -14.92
CA ASN A 297 -22.28 6.55 -14.73
C ASN A 297 -20.88 7.04 -14.34
N THR A 298 -19.93 6.86 -15.24
CA THR A 298 -18.56 7.40 -15.11
C THR A 298 -18.53 8.89 -14.81
N TYR A 299 -19.49 9.66 -15.33
CA TYR A 299 -19.59 11.11 -15.08
C TYR A 299 -19.74 11.43 -13.58
N LEU A 300 -20.57 10.69 -12.85
CA LEU A 300 -20.73 10.88 -11.40
C LEU A 300 -19.43 10.58 -10.64
N ILE A 301 -18.73 9.51 -11.02
CA ILE A 301 -17.43 9.15 -10.44
C ILE A 301 -16.43 10.29 -10.66
N GLU A 302 -16.31 10.80 -11.89
CA GLU A 302 -15.40 11.89 -12.20
C GLU A 302 -15.74 13.17 -11.44
N GLN A 303 -17.03 13.54 -11.39
CA GLN A 303 -17.46 14.72 -10.64
C GLN A 303 -17.09 14.58 -9.17
N ARG A 304 -17.35 13.41 -8.59
CA ARG A 304 -17.04 13.13 -7.20
C ARG A 304 -15.54 13.17 -6.92
N LEU A 305 -14.71 12.57 -7.79
CA LEU A 305 -13.26 12.65 -7.68
C LEU A 305 -12.75 14.11 -7.79
N LYS A 306 -13.32 14.91 -8.70
CA LYS A 306 -13.02 16.35 -8.82
C LYS A 306 -13.38 17.11 -7.53
N GLU A 307 -14.51 16.78 -6.91
CA GLU A 307 -14.90 17.31 -5.59
C GLU A 307 -13.91 16.90 -4.50
N LEU A 308 -13.50 15.64 -4.42
CA LEU A 308 -12.52 15.16 -3.42
C LEU A 308 -11.14 15.80 -3.60
N VAL A 309 -10.68 15.97 -4.85
CA VAL A 309 -9.41 16.64 -5.18
C VAL A 309 -9.43 18.12 -4.80
N SER A 310 -10.56 18.81 -5.00
CA SER A 310 -10.71 20.24 -4.76
C SER A 310 -11.13 20.61 -3.33
N GLY A 311 -11.92 19.74 -2.70
CA GLY A 311 -12.63 19.91 -1.43
C GLY A 311 -11.80 19.64 -0.17
N ALA A 312 -10.64 19.00 -0.28
CA ALA A 312 -9.73 18.71 0.84
C ALA A 312 -9.04 19.96 1.45
N LYS A 313 -9.67 21.14 1.44
CA LYS A 313 -9.13 22.43 1.90
C LYS A 313 -9.38 22.73 3.38
N SER A 314 -10.07 21.87 4.14
CA SER A 314 -10.45 22.20 5.50
C SER A 314 -10.29 21.00 6.44
N VAL A 315 -9.84 21.27 7.66
CA VAL A 315 -9.95 20.44 8.88
C VAL A 315 -8.84 19.42 9.25
N THR A 316 -8.16 18.69 8.36
CA THR A 316 -7.08 17.75 8.82
C THR A 316 -5.68 18.38 8.80
N LYS A 317 -4.80 17.97 9.74
CA LYS A 317 -3.42 18.46 9.89
C LYS A 317 -2.73 18.50 8.51
N LYS A 318 -2.07 19.62 8.19
CA LYS A 318 -1.52 19.97 6.85
C LYS A 318 -0.79 18.87 6.06
N THR A 319 -0.28 17.83 6.71
CA THR A 319 0.36 16.67 6.07
C THR A 319 -0.66 15.68 5.47
N SER A 320 -1.66 15.19 6.22
CA SER A 320 -2.59 14.16 5.73
C SER A 320 -3.50 14.63 4.58
N ALA A 321 -3.77 15.94 4.51
CA ALA A 321 -4.60 16.53 3.46
C ALA A 321 -3.86 16.67 2.11
N MET A 322 -2.53 16.80 2.10
CA MET A 322 -1.75 16.83 0.84
C MET A 322 -1.64 15.45 0.22
N ASP A 323 -1.48 14.45 1.08
CA ASP A 323 -1.28 13.04 0.78
C ASP A 323 -2.55 12.40 0.19
N SER A 324 -3.71 12.65 0.82
CA SER A 324 -5.03 12.21 0.32
C SER A 324 -5.34 12.73 -1.09
N ARG A 325 -4.92 13.96 -1.42
CA ARG A 325 -5.14 14.57 -2.75
C ARG A 325 -4.33 13.88 -3.84
N SER A 326 -3.24 13.21 -3.49
CA SER A 326 -2.45 12.46 -4.46
C SER A 326 -3.28 11.28 -4.96
N VAL A 327 -3.80 10.43 -4.06
CA VAL A 327 -4.58 9.24 -4.42
C VAL A 327 -5.82 9.59 -5.26
N PHE A 328 -6.60 10.59 -4.86
CA PHE A 328 -7.79 10.98 -5.62
C PHE A 328 -7.45 11.54 -7.00
N ARG A 329 -6.30 12.23 -7.14
CA ARG A 329 -5.84 12.71 -8.44
C ARG A 329 -5.38 11.57 -9.34
N GLU A 330 -4.63 10.62 -8.79
CA GLU A 330 -4.20 9.42 -9.52
C GLU A 330 -5.42 8.59 -9.97
N ALA A 331 -6.41 8.41 -9.08
CA ALA A 331 -7.66 7.72 -9.40
C ALA A 331 -8.46 8.45 -10.48
N MET A 332 -8.59 9.78 -10.37
CA MET A 332 -9.23 10.62 -11.39
C MET A 332 -8.53 10.49 -12.75
N HIS A 333 -7.19 10.55 -12.77
CA HIS A 333 -6.42 10.36 -14.00
C HIS A 333 -6.61 8.96 -14.57
N THR A 334 -6.68 7.93 -13.74
CA THR A 334 -6.93 6.55 -14.18
C THR A 334 -8.30 6.45 -14.83
N VAL A 335 -9.36 6.94 -14.17
CA VAL A 335 -10.72 6.92 -14.71
C VAL A 335 -10.80 7.71 -16.02
N GLU A 336 -10.28 8.95 -16.07
CA GLU A 336 -10.27 9.80 -17.28
C GLU A 336 -9.45 9.21 -18.46
N TYR A 337 -8.51 8.32 -18.17
CA TYR A 337 -7.64 7.70 -19.16
C TYR A 337 -8.25 6.41 -19.70
N TYR A 338 -8.77 5.56 -18.82
CA TYR A 338 -9.38 4.28 -19.21
C TYR A 338 -10.83 4.43 -19.67
N SER A 339 -11.53 5.53 -19.38
CA SER A 339 -12.85 5.80 -19.95
C SER A 339 -12.81 6.24 -21.41
N ASP A 340 -11.64 6.56 -21.96
CA ASP A 340 -11.47 7.09 -23.32
C ASP A 340 -10.72 6.09 -24.20
N LYS A 341 -11.41 5.53 -25.21
CA LYS A 341 -10.83 4.55 -26.13
C LYS A 341 -9.52 4.99 -26.77
N ALA A 342 -9.41 6.25 -27.18
CA ALA A 342 -8.20 6.74 -27.86
C ALA A 342 -7.01 6.78 -26.90
N LYS A 343 -7.24 7.18 -25.64
CA LYS A 343 -6.21 7.15 -24.60
C LYS A 343 -5.85 5.71 -24.21
N ARG A 344 -6.83 4.81 -24.05
CA ARG A 344 -6.59 3.38 -23.79
C ARG A 344 -5.59 2.80 -24.81
N LEU A 345 -5.83 3.04 -26.10
CA LEU A 345 -4.98 2.56 -27.19
C LEU A 345 -3.56 3.12 -27.15
N GLU A 346 -3.36 4.36 -26.66
CA GLU A 346 -2.03 4.97 -26.53
C GLU A 346 -1.15 4.24 -25.50
N ILE A 347 -1.70 3.75 -24.37
CA ILE A 347 -0.95 2.93 -23.40
C ILE A 347 -0.68 1.50 -23.89
N MET A 348 -1.59 0.97 -24.71
CA MET A 348 -1.50 -0.38 -25.26
C MET A 348 -0.53 -0.47 -26.44
N ASP A 349 -0.26 0.63 -27.12
CA ASP A 349 0.75 0.69 -28.16
C ASP A 349 2.15 0.41 -27.55
N LYS A 350 2.87 -0.58 -28.11
CA LYS A 350 4.23 -0.97 -27.72
C LYS A 350 5.22 0.20 -27.81
N SER A 351 4.87 1.27 -28.51
CA SER A 351 5.65 2.51 -28.58
C SER A 351 5.61 3.34 -27.29
N TYR A 352 4.66 3.08 -26.38
CA TYR A 352 4.57 3.77 -25.09
C TYR A 352 5.71 3.33 -24.18
N PRO A 353 6.72 4.17 -23.94
CA PRO A 353 7.87 3.75 -23.18
C PRO A 353 7.46 3.47 -21.73
N ASP A 354 7.88 2.35 -21.15
CA ASP A 354 7.55 2.02 -19.75
C ASP A 354 8.05 3.10 -18.74
N SER A 355 8.91 4.01 -19.19
CA SER A 355 9.33 5.22 -18.47
C SER A 355 8.30 6.35 -18.40
N SER A 356 7.27 6.38 -19.25
CA SER A 356 6.17 7.36 -19.21
C SER A 356 4.99 6.92 -18.35
N ARG A 357 4.92 5.64 -17.94
CA ARG A 357 3.91 5.19 -16.98
C ARG A 357 4.08 5.91 -15.65
N GLN A 358 2.97 6.48 -15.18
CA GLN A 358 2.92 7.20 -13.93
C GLN A 358 3.25 6.22 -12.79
N VAL A 359 4.29 6.54 -12.03
CA VAL A 359 4.62 5.79 -10.83
C VAL A 359 3.70 6.29 -9.72
N LEU A 360 2.86 5.40 -9.20
CA LEU A 360 1.99 5.69 -8.07
C LEU A 360 2.85 5.91 -6.82
N THR A 361 3.76 4.98 -6.52
CA THR A 361 4.63 5.08 -5.34
C THR A 361 5.94 4.32 -5.51
N HIS A 362 6.87 4.56 -4.59
CA HIS A 362 8.12 3.81 -4.49
C HIS A 362 8.19 3.08 -3.14
N VAL A 363 8.63 1.82 -3.19
CA VAL A 363 8.97 1.05 -1.99
C VAL A 363 10.48 0.96 -1.88
N ARG A 364 11.05 1.58 -0.86
CA ARG A 364 12.49 1.50 -0.61
C ARG A 364 12.86 0.15 -0.01
N LEU A 365 13.77 -0.56 -0.66
CA LEU A 365 14.34 -1.80 -0.14
C LEU A 365 15.66 -1.56 0.61
N SER A 366 16.44 -0.57 0.14
CA SER A 366 17.70 -0.19 0.74
C SER A 366 18.06 1.25 0.39
N LYS A 367 19.23 1.74 0.85
CA LYS A 367 19.72 3.08 0.49
C LYS A 367 19.84 3.29 -1.04
N SER A 368 20.06 2.22 -1.80
CA SER A 368 20.35 2.27 -3.24
C SER A 368 19.33 1.52 -4.10
N ARG A 369 18.31 0.89 -3.51
CA ARG A 369 17.34 0.08 -4.23
C ARG A 369 15.92 0.44 -3.81
N SER A 370 15.07 0.70 -4.79
CA SER A 370 13.62 0.85 -4.63
C SER A 370 12.88 0.06 -5.70
N ILE A 371 11.65 -0.35 -5.39
CA ILE A 371 10.68 -0.89 -6.34
C ILE A 371 9.74 0.25 -6.71
N ALA A 372 9.48 0.45 -7.99
CA ALA A 372 8.44 1.38 -8.45
C ALA A 372 7.11 0.64 -8.57
N VAL A 373 6.06 1.18 -7.97
CA VAL A 373 4.69 0.67 -8.04
C VAL A 373 3.96 1.51 -9.09
N LYS A 374 3.57 0.86 -10.19
CA LYS A 374 3.00 1.52 -11.38
C LYS A 374 1.56 1.14 -11.69
N SER A 375 0.95 0.29 -10.86
CA SER A 375 -0.38 -0.29 -11.07
C SER A 375 -1.18 -0.29 -9.77
N TRP A 376 -2.50 -0.12 -9.88
CA TRP A 376 -3.42 -0.27 -8.75
C TRP A 376 -3.38 -1.70 -8.18
N VAL A 377 -3.17 -2.69 -9.04
CA VAL A 377 -2.93 -4.10 -8.66
C VAL A 377 -1.78 -4.21 -7.65
N ALA A 378 -0.59 -3.71 -8.01
CA ALA A 378 0.56 -3.76 -7.12
C ALA A 378 0.35 -2.91 -5.86
N LEU A 379 -0.39 -1.81 -5.96
CA LEU A 379 -0.68 -0.93 -4.83
C LEU A 379 -1.56 -1.63 -3.78
N PHE A 380 -2.67 -2.28 -4.15
CA PHE A 380 -3.50 -3.02 -3.20
C PHE A 380 -2.74 -4.13 -2.49
N ARG A 381 -1.96 -4.92 -3.25
CA ARG A 381 -1.09 -5.96 -2.67
C ARG A 381 -0.08 -5.35 -1.69
N LEU A 382 0.53 -4.23 -2.05
CA LEU A 382 1.45 -3.50 -1.17
C LEU A 382 0.77 -3.00 0.11
N VAL A 383 -0.47 -2.50 0.03
CA VAL A 383 -1.24 -2.06 1.21
C VAL A 383 -1.38 -3.22 2.20
N LEU A 384 -1.83 -4.38 1.74
CA LEU A 384 -2.02 -5.56 2.57
C LEU A 384 -0.68 -6.08 3.16
N LEU A 385 0.38 -6.13 2.36
CA LEU A 385 1.71 -6.52 2.83
C LEU A 385 2.28 -5.52 3.85
N LYS A 386 2.00 -4.22 3.69
CA LYS A 386 2.37 -3.20 4.68
C LYS A 386 1.60 -3.39 5.98
N TRP A 387 0.31 -3.73 5.94
CA TRP A 387 -0.43 -4.09 7.14
C TRP A 387 0.24 -5.27 7.85
N VAL A 388 0.67 -6.30 7.12
CA VAL A 388 1.29 -7.49 7.75
C VAL A 388 2.66 -7.22 8.34
N PHE A 389 3.55 -6.57 7.57
CA PHE A 389 4.98 -6.51 7.91
C PHE A 389 5.43 -5.15 8.46
N GLY A 390 4.63 -4.09 8.31
CA GLY A 390 4.97 -2.75 8.77
C GLY A 390 6.40 -2.35 8.42
N VAL A 391 7.18 -1.97 9.44
CA VAL A 391 8.57 -1.55 9.29
C VAL A 391 9.51 -2.63 8.73
N GLY A 392 9.15 -3.91 8.79
CA GLY A 392 10.00 -4.99 8.27
C GLY A 392 9.66 -5.44 6.85
N LEU A 393 8.69 -4.79 6.19
CA LEU A 393 8.30 -5.09 4.81
C LEU A 393 9.50 -5.07 3.84
N HIS A 394 10.39 -4.09 3.96
CA HIS A 394 11.57 -3.98 3.09
C HIS A 394 12.49 -5.21 3.20
N ASN A 395 12.62 -5.79 4.40
CA ASN A 395 13.40 -7.01 4.60
C ASN A 395 12.69 -8.20 3.96
N GLN A 396 11.37 -8.30 4.13
CA GLN A 396 10.58 -9.38 3.54
C GLN A 396 10.64 -9.37 2.01
N LEU A 397 10.43 -8.20 1.39
CA LEU A 397 10.54 -8.03 -0.07
C LEU A 397 11.97 -8.28 -0.60
N ALA A 398 13.01 -8.02 0.21
CA ALA A 398 14.38 -8.25 -0.20
C ALA A 398 14.79 -9.74 -0.15
N HIS A 399 14.16 -10.54 0.73
CA HIS A 399 14.55 -11.94 0.97
C HIS A 399 13.53 -12.96 0.43
N SER A 400 12.30 -12.56 0.12
CA SER A 400 11.29 -13.41 -0.49
C SER A 400 10.99 -12.96 -1.92
N SER A 401 11.40 -13.78 -2.90
CA SER A 401 11.10 -13.54 -4.32
C SER A 401 9.61 -13.59 -4.60
N SER A 402 8.86 -14.48 -3.93
CA SER A 402 7.41 -14.59 -4.06
C SER A 402 6.69 -13.29 -3.64
N LEU A 403 7.06 -12.74 -2.48
CA LEU A 403 6.51 -11.45 -2.03
C LEU A 403 6.95 -10.29 -2.93
N SER A 404 8.19 -10.33 -3.45
CA SER A 404 8.66 -9.34 -4.40
C SER A 404 7.89 -9.38 -5.72
N SER A 405 7.51 -10.56 -6.22
CA SER A 405 6.69 -10.67 -7.44
C SER A 405 5.28 -10.15 -7.25
N MET A 406 4.68 -10.31 -6.05
CA MET A 406 3.35 -9.78 -5.76
C MET A 406 3.26 -8.25 -5.96
N VAL A 407 4.34 -7.51 -5.68
CA VAL A 407 4.39 -6.04 -5.82
C VAL A 407 5.05 -5.55 -7.10
N GLN A 408 5.57 -6.46 -7.93
CA GLN A 408 6.19 -6.16 -9.24
C GLN A 408 5.27 -6.58 -10.37
N TYR A 409 3.99 -6.22 -10.27
CA TYR A 409 3.02 -6.48 -11.32
C TYR A 409 3.26 -5.55 -12.51
N SER A 410 3.41 -6.15 -13.70
CA SER A 410 3.32 -5.46 -14.98
C SER A 410 2.03 -5.89 -15.67
N PRO A 411 1.12 -4.96 -16.03
CA PRO A 411 -0.11 -5.31 -16.72
C PRO A 411 0.18 -6.07 -18.01
N SER A 412 -0.34 -7.29 -18.13
CA SER A 412 -0.35 -8.05 -19.36
C SER A 412 -1.56 -7.63 -20.19
N PHE A 413 -1.38 -6.72 -21.13
CA PHE A 413 -2.46 -6.28 -22.03
C PHE A 413 -2.82 -7.43 -22.99
N LYS A 414 -4.00 -8.04 -22.76
CA LYS A 414 -4.52 -9.12 -23.62
C LYS A 414 -4.80 -8.65 -25.06
N ILE A 415 -5.20 -7.40 -25.24
CA ILE A 415 -5.53 -6.79 -26.55
C ILE A 415 -4.36 -6.84 -27.55
N VAL A 416 -3.11 -6.83 -27.07
CA VAL A 416 -1.93 -6.93 -27.95
C VAL A 416 -1.81 -8.32 -28.58
N LYS A 417 -2.37 -9.39 -27.98
CA LYS A 417 -2.31 -10.74 -28.56
C LYS A 417 -3.23 -10.91 -29.77
N GLU A 418 -4.36 -10.22 -29.85
CA GLU A 418 -5.23 -10.30 -31.03
C GLU A 418 -4.68 -9.50 -32.21
N LEU A 419 -4.08 -8.33 -31.96
CA LEU A 419 -3.41 -7.55 -33.01
C LEU A 419 -2.06 -8.15 -33.45
N ALA A 420 -1.35 -8.88 -32.57
CA ALA A 420 -0.08 -9.51 -32.92
C ALA A 420 -0.25 -10.88 -33.61
N ASN A 421 -1.43 -11.50 -33.54
CA ASN A 421 -1.69 -12.77 -34.22
C ASN A 421 -1.92 -12.62 -35.74
N ASP A 422 -2.01 -11.39 -36.26
CA ASP A 422 -2.15 -11.15 -37.70
C ASP A 422 -0.84 -10.85 -38.43
N GLU A 423 0.26 -10.50 -37.72
CA GLU A 423 1.57 -10.34 -38.35
C GLU A 423 2.75 -10.75 -37.43
N SER A 424 3.43 -11.82 -37.84
CA SER A 424 4.81 -12.23 -37.56
C SER A 424 5.13 -13.11 -36.33
N ASP A 425 5.54 -14.34 -36.65
CA ASP A 425 6.49 -15.15 -35.86
C ASP A 425 7.75 -14.32 -35.56
N VAL A 426 7.95 -13.94 -34.31
CA VAL A 426 9.23 -13.40 -33.84
C VAL A 426 9.64 -14.11 -32.55
N ASP A 427 10.78 -14.78 -32.67
CA ASP A 427 11.56 -15.50 -31.65
C ASP A 427 11.50 -14.87 -30.24
N ASP A 428 11.22 -15.72 -29.25
CA ASP A 428 11.54 -15.51 -27.85
C ASP A 428 13.05 -15.31 -27.68
N ASN A 429 13.47 -14.07 -27.39
CA ASN A 429 14.78 -13.83 -26.80
C ASN A 429 14.64 -13.19 -25.41
N ASP A 430 15.08 -13.99 -24.46
CA ASP A 430 15.28 -13.78 -23.05
C ASP A 430 16.37 -12.71 -22.83
N ASP A 431 16.00 -11.43 -22.84
CA ASP A 431 16.86 -10.30 -22.44
C ASP A 431 16.25 -9.57 -21.23
N MET A 432 16.01 -10.35 -20.17
CA MET A 432 15.82 -9.83 -18.83
C MET A 432 17.21 -9.46 -18.27
N TYR A 433 17.34 -8.23 -17.74
CA TYR A 433 18.55 -7.61 -17.15
C TYR A 433 19.49 -6.86 -18.11
N HIS A 434 19.15 -5.60 -18.43
CA HIS A 434 20.07 -4.47 -18.26
C HIS A 434 19.37 -3.13 -18.47
N GLU A 435 18.99 -2.42 -17.40
CA GLU A 435 18.93 -0.96 -17.50
C GLU A 435 19.44 -0.26 -16.22
N LYS A 436 20.73 0.09 -16.26
CA LYS A 436 21.34 1.04 -15.33
C LYS A 436 20.90 2.45 -15.72
N SER A 437 19.74 2.88 -15.25
CA SER A 437 19.34 4.30 -15.26
C SER A 437 20.10 5.08 -14.17
N HIS A 438 21.41 5.27 -14.35
CA HIS A 438 22.10 6.38 -13.70
C HIS A 438 21.96 7.62 -14.59
N VAL A 439 20.78 8.24 -14.56
CA VAL A 439 20.66 9.63 -15.03
C VAL A 439 21.49 10.49 -14.07
N SER A 440 22.73 10.77 -14.47
CA SER A 440 23.64 11.65 -13.75
C SER A 440 22.91 12.92 -13.32
N HIS A 441 23.10 13.32 -12.06
CA HIS A 441 22.52 14.55 -11.48
C HIS A 441 22.70 15.76 -12.42
N LYS A 442 23.79 15.78 -13.20
CA LYS A 442 24.11 16.80 -14.20
C LYS A 442 23.12 16.85 -15.38
N ARG A 443 22.56 15.70 -15.81
CA ARG A 443 21.56 15.60 -16.87
C ARG A 443 20.19 16.07 -16.38
N LYS A 444 19.76 15.65 -15.18
CA LYS A 444 18.55 16.19 -14.51
C LYS A 444 18.62 17.71 -14.33
N GLN A 445 19.77 18.24 -13.90
CA GLN A 445 19.95 19.69 -13.73
C GLN A 445 19.90 20.46 -15.05
N LYS A 446 20.45 19.88 -16.13
CA LYS A 446 20.39 20.47 -17.48
C LYS A 446 18.97 20.48 -18.03
N GLU A 447 18.20 19.43 -17.80
CA GLU A 447 16.80 19.33 -18.23
C GLU A 447 15.89 20.30 -17.46
N ILE A 448 16.11 20.45 -16.14
CA ILE A 448 15.42 21.45 -15.33
C ILE A 448 15.80 22.88 -15.78
N ALA A 449 17.06 23.12 -16.11
CA ALA A 449 17.50 24.41 -16.63
C ALA A 449 16.85 24.74 -17.99
N ASN A 450 16.77 23.76 -18.89
CA ASN A 450 16.11 23.92 -20.18
C ASN A 450 14.61 24.21 -20.02
N ARG A 451 13.89 23.43 -19.20
CA ARG A 451 12.45 23.69 -18.93
C ARG A 451 12.21 25.04 -18.27
N ARG A 452 13.14 25.52 -17.43
CA ARG A 452 13.07 26.86 -16.84
C ARG A 452 13.29 27.94 -17.88
N MET A 453 14.26 27.74 -18.78
CA MET A 453 14.55 28.66 -19.87
C MET A 453 13.36 28.77 -20.81
N GLU A 454 12.80 27.63 -21.24
CA GLU A 454 11.64 27.55 -22.13
C GLU A 454 10.39 28.24 -21.54
N LYS A 455 10.14 28.08 -20.24
CA LYS A 455 9.10 28.84 -19.51
C LYS A 455 9.39 30.33 -19.42
N LEU A 456 10.66 30.73 -19.41
CA LEU A 456 11.06 32.13 -19.37
C LEU A 456 10.92 32.77 -20.74
N THR A 457 11.33 32.07 -21.80
CA THR A 457 11.17 32.49 -23.20
C THR A 457 9.69 32.62 -23.55
N SER A 458 8.87 31.63 -23.22
CA SER A 458 7.42 31.68 -23.43
C SER A 458 6.75 32.85 -22.69
N LYS A 459 7.24 33.21 -21.50
CA LYS A 459 6.77 34.39 -20.76
C LYS A 459 7.27 35.71 -21.34
N LEU A 460 8.49 35.75 -21.87
CA LEU A 460 9.05 36.92 -22.54
C LEU A 460 8.32 37.22 -23.85
N ASP A 461 8.02 36.17 -24.64
CA ASP A 461 7.23 36.26 -25.87
C ASP A 461 5.80 36.71 -25.59
N GLN A 462 5.18 36.22 -24.49
CA GLN A 462 3.87 36.70 -24.04
C GLN A 462 3.89 38.13 -23.47
N SER A 463 5.04 38.63 -23.00
CA SER A 463 5.15 39.99 -22.46
C SER A 463 5.49 41.06 -23.51
N GLY A 464 5.68 40.68 -24.79
CA GLY A 464 5.94 41.63 -25.88
C GLY A 464 7.26 42.41 -25.72
N LEU A 465 8.26 41.82 -25.05
CA LEU A 465 9.56 42.47 -24.81
C LEU A 465 10.63 42.09 -25.86
N ASN A 466 10.25 41.38 -26.92
CA ASN A 466 11.12 41.01 -28.04
C ASN A 466 10.94 41.92 -29.27
N ASP A 467 10.26 43.04 -29.14
CA ASP A 467 10.33 44.11 -30.14
C ASP A 467 11.68 44.82 -29.98
N GLU A 468 12.72 44.24 -30.60
CA GLU A 468 13.92 45.00 -30.95
C GLU A 468 13.50 46.13 -31.89
N ASP A 469 13.48 47.35 -31.35
CA ASP A 469 13.47 48.59 -32.10
C ASP A 469 14.65 48.59 -33.11
N GLU A 470 14.38 48.32 -34.39
CA GLU A 470 15.10 48.95 -35.50
C GLU A 470 14.35 50.24 -35.85
N PRO A 471 15.02 51.41 -35.81
CA PRO A 471 15.99 51.74 -36.87
C PRO A 471 17.37 52.25 -36.42
#